data_AF-F2U6S7-F1
#
_entry.id   AF-F2U6S7-F1
#
_cell.length_a   1.000
_cell.length_b   1.000
_cell.length_c   1.000
_cell.angle_alpha   90.00
_cell.angle_beta   90.00
_cell.angle_gamma   90.00
#
_symmetry.space_group_name_H-M   'P 1'
#
loop_
_entity.id
_entity.type
_entity.pdbx_description
1 polymer ?
#
loop_
_entity_poly.entity_id
_entity_poly.type
_entity_poly.pdbx_seq_one_letter_code
_entity_poly.pdbx_strand_id
1 'polypeptide(L)'
;MDTDQASHHGTVPEGFFTNMPDELTSNILAFLDMKDLCQVAQTCRKMNELAYTRSVLSKVSFEGLWPTKDTADAFARAADAGNNEAALKYGIACLYGKRVDSDATTALKYLLQAEKLCAGTTPFVWLLFRPPWTNDTCSKACVFQQMHAMAEDPSTDPHLAGRMYYCVAKTLELHEERDEREVVEALQKAELMHCADAVHDLFVKDPTAYNDDEEHSFTREKRLLQAARECPRLRFAAIRHFTRAREMYEPKKRELFRETVELGMEKLRLRSDAPPPAQPELDSQGKMRFILVDWLLEVASLKMYSIDTLHCAVDMVDRYLATRTITRRTLQLLGITCMVIAARFLEQDVVTIREAAWLTENTYDYEDVVQMVAAVLAVADGHVRRPSPNDYITIFAELSNVPVHIRCFMDYVSESCLLHQPTLTHAPAALGAAIYFVSMHLVGCKSAWPSSLTSNSDLRVSHFQEEIMEVFRCLFVREKITDHRGLELRAVEDRYTRALERGNMLHLRFTLESQTSDNLQKTIDRHIMEERRMIRSSAQTPTPPLSKMTSLPLHEITNVPARPPKPQFSP
;
A
#
# COMPACT_ATOMS: atom_id res chain seq x y z
N MET A 1 31.58 -57.60 17.26
CA MET A 1 30.57 -58.16 18.17
C MET A 1 30.77 -57.45 19.49
N ASP A 2 30.05 -56.42 19.88
CA ASP A 2 28.86 -55.82 19.31
C ASP A 2 28.91 -54.30 19.48
N THR A 3 28.25 -53.65 18.54
CA THR A 3 27.95 -52.23 18.44
C THR A 3 26.93 -51.83 19.49
N ASP A 4 27.30 -50.92 20.40
CA ASP A 4 26.35 -50.08 21.14
C ASP A 4 26.75 -48.61 20.97
N GLN A 5 26.47 -48.07 19.80
CA GLN A 5 26.27 -46.63 19.62
C GLN A 5 24.79 -46.36 19.87
N ALA A 6 24.43 -46.18 21.14
CA ALA A 6 23.12 -45.70 21.52
C ALA A 6 22.93 -44.27 20.99
N SER A 7 21.94 -44.13 20.11
CA SER A 7 21.43 -42.87 19.61
C SER A 7 20.95 -41.99 20.76
N HIS A 8 21.64 -40.88 21.00
CA HIS A 8 21.12 -39.78 21.81
C HIS A 8 19.98 -39.07 21.05
N HIS A 9 18.81 -39.70 20.98
CA HIS A 9 17.57 -38.97 20.81
C HIS A 9 17.25 -38.33 22.17
N GLY A 10 17.43 -37.01 22.27
CA GLY A 10 17.08 -36.26 23.46
C GLY A 10 15.59 -36.42 23.76
N THR A 11 15.27 -37.24 24.76
CA THR A 11 13.93 -37.31 25.34
C THR A 11 13.70 -36.06 26.17
N VAL A 12 12.66 -35.30 25.84
CA VAL A 12 12.23 -34.14 26.64
C VAL A 12 11.91 -34.64 28.05
N PRO A 13 12.49 -34.05 29.12
CA PRO A 13 12.24 -34.52 30.49
C PRO A 13 10.76 -34.51 30.85
N GLU A 14 10.29 -35.54 31.56
CA GLU A 14 8.94 -35.54 32.13
C GLU A 14 8.74 -34.28 33.00
N GLY A 15 7.65 -33.56 32.73
CA GLY A 15 7.33 -32.31 33.43
C GLY A 15 8.04 -31.05 32.91
N PHE A 16 8.82 -31.12 31.82
CA PHE A 16 9.42 -29.94 31.19
C PHE A 16 8.38 -28.83 30.92
N PHE A 17 7.26 -29.19 30.28
CA PHE A 17 6.20 -28.25 29.94
C PHE A 17 5.35 -27.81 31.14
N THR A 18 5.22 -28.62 32.19
CA THR A 18 4.47 -28.24 33.40
C THR A 18 5.26 -27.25 34.26
N ASN A 19 6.59 -27.35 34.23
CA ASN A 19 7.49 -26.54 35.06
C ASN A 19 7.97 -25.24 34.39
N MET A 20 7.67 -25.02 33.10
CA MET A 20 7.99 -23.76 32.42
C MET A 20 7.18 -22.58 33.00
N PRO A 21 7.73 -21.36 33.07
CA PRO A 21 6.97 -20.17 33.44
C PRO A 21 5.80 -19.90 32.49
N ASP A 22 4.67 -19.44 33.03
CA ASP A 22 3.43 -19.24 32.27
C ASP A 22 3.58 -18.23 31.12
N GLU A 23 4.43 -17.22 31.28
CA GLU A 23 4.74 -16.24 30.24
C GLU A 23 5.49 -16.88 29.06
N LEU A 24 6.48 -17.74 29.34
CA LEU A 24 7.21 -18.47 28.32
C LEU A 24 6.28 -19.47 27.61
N THR A 25 5.46 -20.20 28.39
CA THR A 25 4.46 -21.12 27.83
C THR A 25 3.47 -20.38 26.93
N SER A 26 2.95 -19.23 27.36
CA SER A 26 2.03 -18.42 26.55
C SER A 26 2.68 -17.94 25.26
N ASN A 27 3.94 -17.53 25.29
CA ASN A 27 4.67 -17.14 24.09
C ASN A 27 4.85 -18.33 23.13
N ILE A 28 5.18 -19.53 23.63
CA ILE A 28 5.28 -20.75 22.82
C ILE A 28 3.92 -21.09 22.18
N LEU A 29 2.84 -21.06 22.97
CA LEU A 29 1.48 -21.35 22.47
C LEU A 29 1.03 -20.34 21.41
N ALA A 30 1.44 -19.07 21.53
CA ALA A 30 1.14 -18.03 20.55
C ALA A 30 1.82 -18.24 19.18
N PHE A 31 2.87 -19.07 19.09
CA PHE A 31 3.52 -19.43 17.82
C PHE A 31 2.82 -20.57 17.09
N LEU A 32 1.91 -21.30 17.74
CA LEU A 32 1.16 -22.37 17.10
C LEU A 32 0.07 -21.78 16.20
N ASP A 33 -0.35 -22.55 15.19
CA ASP A 33 -1.62 -22.29 14.55
C ASP A 33 -2.78 -22.74 15.46
N MET A 34 -4.00 -22.28 15.17
CA MET A 34 -5.15 -22.56 16.02
C MET A 34 -5.50 -24.06 16.06
N LYS A 35 -5.13 -24.85 15.04
CA LYS A 35 -5.40 -26.29 15.01
C LYS A 35 -4.48 -27.02 15.99
N ASP A 36 -3.19 -26.71 15.96
CA ASP A 36 -2.19 -27.27 16.85
C ASP A 36 -2.40 -26.75 18.28
N LEU A 37 -2.79 -25.49 18.45
CA LEU A 37 -3.14 -24.93 19.75
C LEU A 37 -4.30 -25.71 20.40
N CYS A 38 -5.34 -26.04 19.64
CA CYS A 38 -6.45 -26.86 20.14
C CYS A 38 -5.99 -28.26 20.58
N GLN A 39 -5.03 -28.87 19.87
CA GLN A 39 -4.48 -30.18 20.25
C GLN A 39 -3.62 -30.08 21.51
N VAL A 40 -2.74 -29.07 21.59
CA VAL A 40 -1.88 -28.85 22.76
C VAL A 40 -2.70 -28.50 24.00
N ALA A 41 -3.78 -27.73 23.85
CA ALA A 41 -4.70 -27.39 24.93
C ALA A 41 -5.41 -28.61 25.56
N GLN A 42 -5.44 -29.76 24.86
CA GLN A 42 -6.02 -31.00 25.38
C GLN A 42 -5.01 -31.85 26.18
N THR A 43 -3.72 -31.51 26.15
CA THR A 43 -2.66 -32.34 26.76
C THR A 43 -2.61 -32.25 28.29
N CYS A 44 -2.81 -31.06 28.86
CA CYS A 44 -2.87 -30.87 30.31
C CYS A 44 -3.62 -29.58 30.69
N ARG A 45 -4.03 -29.51 31.97
CA ARG A 45 -4.81 -28.39 32.51
C ARG A 45 -4.12 -27.03 32.32
N LYS A 46 -2.82 -26.96 32.57
CA LYS A 46 -2.03 -25.73 32.41
C LYS A 46 -2.07 -25.22 30.97
N MET A 47 -1.89 -26.11 29.99
CA MET A 47 -1.96 -25.74 28.57
C MET A 47 -3.36 -25.29 28.19
N ASN A 48 -4.40 -25.95 28.70
CA ASN A 48 -5.78 -25.54 28.47
C ASN A 48 -6.06 -24.12 28.99
N GLU A 49 -5.67 -23.84 30.24
CA GLU A 49 -5.88 -22.54 30.87
C GLU A 49 -5.13 -21.42 30.14
N LEU A 50 -3.89 -21.67 29.70
CA LEU A 50 -3.06 -20.68 29.01
C LEU A 50 -3.41 -20.49 27.53
N ALA A 51 -3.80 -21.55 26.81
CA ALA A 51 -4.07 -21.51 25.38
C ALA A 51 -5.18 -20.52 25.00
N TYR A 52 -6.18 -20.37 25.87
CA TYR A 52 -7.34 -19.52 25.62
C TYR A 52 -7.26 -18.15 26.31
N THR A 53 -6.08 -17.77 26.79
CA THR A 53 -5.85 -16.41 27.31
C THR A 53 -5.84 -15.38 26.19
N ARG A 54 -6.16 -14.12 26.52
CA ARG A 54 -6.16 -13.02 25.56
C ARG A 54 -4.80 -12.82 24.87
N SER A 55 -3.70 -13.02 25.61
CA SER A 55 -2.34 -12.86 25.09
C SER A 55 -1.98 -13.89 24.00
N VAL A 56 -2.48 -15.13 24.13
CA VAL A 56 -2.29 -16.18 23.13
C VAL A 56 -3.24 -16.00 21.96
N LEU A 57 -4.54 -15.85 22.25
CA LEU A 57 -5.57 -15.76 21.21
C LEU A 57 -5.42 -14.53 20.31
N SER A 58 -4.90 -13.41 20.82
CA SER A 58 -4.60 -12.22 20.01
C SER A 58 -3.50 -12.41 18.98
N LYS A 59 -2.67 -13.47 19.10
CA LYS A 59 -1.49 -13.71 18.27
C LYS A 59 -1.52 -15.00 17.45
N VAL A 60 -2.34 -15.97 17.86
CA VAL A 60 -2.42 -17.29 17.20
C VAL A 60 -2.76 -17.15 15.71
N SER A 61 -2.08 -17.94 14.88
CA SER A 61 -2.32 -17.96 13.42
C SER A 61 -3.56 -18.78 13.09
N PHE A 62 -4.39 -18.29 12.16
CA PHE A 62 -5.51 -19.03 11.59
C PHE A 62 -5.21 -19.50 10.15
N GLU A 63 -3.93 -19.60 9.78
CA GLU A 63 -3.50 -20.06 8.46
C GLU A 63 -4.16 -21.38 8.06
N GLY A 64 -4.65 -21.46 6.82
CA GLY A 64 -5.33 -22.66 6.32
C GLY A 64 -6.69 -22.96 6.97
N LEU A 65 -7.13 -22.20 7.97
CA LEU A 65 -8.44 -22.35 8.62
C LEU A 65 -9.46 -21.33 8.11
N TRP A 66 -10.70 -21.81 7.97
CA TRP A 66 -11.86 -21.00 7.61
C TRP A 66 -13.00 -21.20 8.63
N PRO A 67 -13.78 -20.15 8.96
CA PRO A 67 -14.93 -20.29 9.84
C PRO A 67 -15.97 -21.26 9.29
N THR A 68 -16.34 -22.23 10.10
CA THR A 68 -17.47 -23.15 9.92
C THR A 68 -18.32 -23.15 11.20
N LYS A 69 -19.45 -23.86 11.21
CA LYS A 69 -20.27 -24.01 12.43
C LYS A 69 -19.47 -24.53 13.63
N ASP A 70 -18.50 -25.41 13.39
CA ASP A 70 -17.69 -26.04 14.46
C ASP A 70 -16.52 -25.14 14.92
N THR A 71 -16.00 -24.28 14.04
CA THR A 71 -14.83 -23.45 14.33
C THR A 71 -15.19 -21.99 14.65
N ALA A 72 -16.44 -21.57 14.45
CA ALA A 72 -16.89 -20.19 14.63
C ALA A 72 -16.59 -19.62 16.03
N ASP A 73 -16.75 -20.42 17.09
CA ASP A 73 -16.44 -19.98 18.47
C ASP A 73 -14.95 -19.61 18.65
N ALA A 74 -14.05 -20.41 18.07
CA ALA A 74 -12.61 -20.15 18.13
C ALA A 74 -12.26 -18.82 17.44
N PHE A 75 -12.86 -18.55 16.28
CA PHE A 75 -12.69 -17.29 15.56
C PHE A 75 -13.26 -16.11 16.35
N ALA A 76 -14.48 -16.23 16.87
CA ALA A 76 -15.13 -15.18 17.66
C ALA A 76 -14.28 -14.80 18.89
N ARG A 77 -13.83 -15.80 19.66
CA ARG A 77 -13.02 -15.59 20.87
C ARG A 77 -11.67 -14.95 20.56
N ALA A 78 -11.02 -15.36 19.47
CA ALA A 78 -9.76 -14.76 19.04
C ALA A 78 -9.95 -13.32 18.54
N ALA A 79 -11.01 -13.05 17.77
CA ALA A 79 -11.35 -11.70 17.31
C ALA A 79 -11.66 -10.76 18.48
N ASP A 80 -12.44 -11.22 19.46
CA ASP A 80 -12.74 -10.48 20.70
C ASP A 80 -11.48 -10.27 21.56
N ALA A 81 -10.51 -11.18 21.49
CA ALA A 81 -9.20 -11.03 22.12
C ALA A 81 -8.31 -9.96 21.44
N GLY A 82 -8.61 -9.58 20.19
CA GLY A 82 -7.86 -8.60 19.40
C GLY A 82 -7.07 -9.18 18.22
N ASN A 83 -7.40 -10.40 17.77
CA ASN A 83 -6.75 -11.02 16.60
C ASN A 83 -7.35 -10.51 15.29
N ASN A 84 -6.56 -9.79 14.48
CA ASN A 84 -7.02 -9.21 13.22
C ASN A 84 -7.36 -10.27 12.16
N GLU A 85 -6.55 -11.33 12.04
CA GLU A 85 -6.80 -12.43 11.09
C GLU A 85 -8.14 -13.11 11.38
N ALA A 86 -8.42 -13.39 12.65
CA ALA A 86 -9.68 -14.00 13.07
C ALA A 86 -10.87 -13.06 12.82
N ALA A 87 -10.75 -11.77 13.16
CA ALA A 87 -11.79 -10.77 12.94
C ALA A 87 -12.14 -10.64 11.44
N LEU A 88 -11.15 -10.52 10.58
CA LEU A 88 -11.34 -10.42 9.13
C LEU A 88 -11.98 -11.68 8.55
N LYS A 89 -11.41 -12.86 8.84
CA LYS A 89 -11.96 -14.13 8.33
C LYS A 89 -13.40 -14.35 8.78
N TYR A 90 -13.69 -14.07 10.05
CA TYR A 90 -15.03 -14.28 10.58
C TYR A 90 -16.04 -13.25 10.07
N GLY A 91 -15.69 -11.96 10.05
CA GLY A 91 -16.53 -10.91 9.49
C GLY A 91 -16.85 -11.15 8.01
N ILE A 92 -15.85 -11.56 7.21
CA ILE A 92 -16.03 -11.89 5.79
C ILE A 92 -16.89 -13.15 5.62
N ALA A 93 -16.68 -14.20 6.44
CA ALA A 93 -17.50 -15.40 6.39
C ALA A 93 -18.98 -15.10 6.67
N CYS A 94 -19.28 -14.28 7.69
CA CYS A 94 -20.64 -13.83 8.01
C CYS A 94 -21.25 -12.93 6.92
N LEU A 95 -20.43 -12.13 6.23
CA LEU A 95 -20.89 -11.23 5.17
C LEU A 95 -21.21 -11.96 3.85
N TYR A 96 -20.39 -12.94 3.50
CA TYR A 96 -20.48 -13.67 2.22
C TYR A 96 -21.25 -15.00 2.31
N GLY A 97 -21.63 -15.41 3.53
CA GLY A 97 -22.84 -16.21 3.77
C GLY A 97 -22.82 -17.66 3.32
N LYS A 98 -21.66 -18.34 3.34
CA LYS A 98 -21.60 -19.78 3.11
C LYS A 98 -20.68 -20.49 4.10
N ARG A 99 -21.23 -21.50 4.79
CA ARG A 99 -20.66 -22.34 5.89
C ARG A 99 -20.84 -21.81 7.32
N VAL A 100 -21.17 -20.54 7.49
CA VAL A 100 -21.70 -19.93 8.72
C VAL A 100 -23.00 -19.22 8.37
N ASP A 101 -23.93 -19.12 9.31
CA ASP A 101 -25.19 -18.41 9.08
C ASP A 101 -24.87 -16.93 8.79
N SER A 102 -25.42 -16.42 7.68
CA SER A 102 -25.17 -15.04 7.23
C SER A 102 -25.82 -14.07 8.23
N ASP A 103 -25.03 -13.22 8.85
CA ASP A 103 -25.50 -12.20 9.80
C ASP A 103 -24.75 -10.89 9.57
N ALA A 104 -25.48 -9.87 9.14
CA ALA A 104 -24.94 -8.54 8.89
C ALA A 104 -24.42 -7.87 10.16
N THR A 105 -25.06 -8.12 11.30
CA THR A 105 -24.69 -7.49 12.58
C THR A 105 -23.36 -8.06 13.08
N THR A 106 -23.23 -9.39 13.07
CA THR A 106 -21.97 -10.06 13.39
C THR A 106 -20.87 -9.71 12.39
N ALA A 107 -21.19 -9.65 11.10
CA ALA A 107 -20.24 -9.20 10.08
C ALA A 107 -19.72 -7.79 10.39
N LEU A 108 -20.62 -6.82 10.62
CA LEU A 108 -20.24 -5.43 10.93
C LEU A 108 -19.38 -5.36 12.19
N LYS A 109 -19.76 -6.06 13.28
CA LYS A 109 -18.98 -6.10 14.53
C LYS A 109 -17.51 -6.41 14.27
N TYR A 110 -17.23 -7.50 13.54
CA TYR A 110 -15.84 -7.95 13.34
C TYR A 110 -15.12 -7.17 12.24
N LEU A 111 -15.82 -6.65 11.25
CA LEU A 111 -15.22 -5.72 10.28
C LEU A 111 -14.81 -4.40 10.94
N LEU A 112 -15.63 -3.84 11.84
CA LEU A 112 -15.25 -2.66 12.62
C LEU A 112 -14.14 -2.94 13.62
N GLN A 113 -14.09 -4.15 14.20
CA GLN A 113 -12.96 -4.58 15.02
C GLN A 113 -11.66 -4.60 14.20
N ALA A 114 -11.69 -5.10 12.97
CA ALA A 114 -10.53 -5.06 12.07
C ALA A 114 -10.11 -3.63 11.72
N GLU A 115 -11.06 -2.73 11.44
CA GLU A 115 -10.79 -1.29 11.24
C GLU A 115 -10.14 -0.64 12.46
N LYS A 116 -10.61 -0.99 13.66
CA LYS A 116 -10.05 -0.50 14.92
C LYS A 116 -8.62 -0.99 15.16
N LEU A 117 -8.35 -2.26 14.86
CA LEU A 117 -6.99 -2.83 14.96
C LEU A 117 -6.04 -2.22 13.94
N CYS A 118 -6.55 -1.75 12.80
CA CYS A 118 -5.80 -1.12 11.72
C CYS A 118 -5.93 0.42 11.71
N ALA A 119 -6.13 1.07 12.87
CA ALA A 119 -6.45 2.50 12.93
C ALA A 119 -5.40 3.44 12.28
N GLY A 120 -4.16 2.98 12.10
CA GLY A 120 -3.08 3.73 11.43
C GLY A 120 -3.03 3.60 9.90
N THR A 121 -3.96 2.89 9.27
CA THR A 121 -3.97 2.66 7.82
C THR A 121 -5.18 3.33 7.15
N THR A 122 -5.21 3.38 5.81
CA THR A 122 -6.42 3.83 5.10
C THR A 122 -7.60 2.90 5.42
N PRO A 123 -8.81 3.43 5.73
CA PRO A 123 -9.99 2.59 5.93
C PRO A 123 -10.31 1.78 4.67
N PHE A 124 -10.59 0.50 4.85
CA PHE A 124 -10.61 -0.45 3.76
C PHE A 124 -11.87 -1.30 3.71
N VAL A 125 -12.58 -1.55 4.81
CA VAL A 125 -13.68 -2.54 4.84
C VAL A 125 -14.81 -2.28 3.83
N TRP A 126 -14.99 -1.05 3.36
CA TRP A 126 -15.90 -0.70 2.26
C TRP A 126 -15.69 -1.54 0.98
N LEU A 127 -14.47 -2.03 0.74
CA LEU A 127 -14.17 -2.94 -0.38
C LEU A 127 -14.93 -4.28 -0.30
N LEU A 128 -15.44 -4.64 0.87
CA LEU A 128 -16.13 -5.92 1.09
C LEU A 128 -17.64 -5.85 0.84
N PHE A 129 -18.24 -4.66 0.92
CA PHE A 129 -19.69 -4.47 0.77
C PHE A 129 -20.07 -3.49 -0.35
N ARG A 130 -19.21 -3.35 -1.37
CA ARG A 130 -19.48 -2.53 -2.57
C ARG A 130 -20.84 -2.85 -3.22
N PRO A 131 -21.57 -1.83 -3.72
CA PRO A 131 -22.75 -2.00 -4.58
C PRO A 131 -22.35 -2.53 -5.98
N PRO A 132 -23.32 -2.98 -6.81
CA PRO A 132 -24.75 -3.04 -6.56
C PRO A 132 -25.14 -4.17 -5.59
N TRP A 133 -26.18 -3.91 -4.81
CA TRP A 133 -26.79 -4.90 -3.93
C TRP A 133 -28.04 -5.48 -4.58
N THR A 134 -28.35 -6.75 -4.30
CA THR A 134 -29.54 -7.39 -4.86
C THR A 134 -30.84 -6.77 -4.33
N ASN A 135 -30.81 -6.28 -3.09
CA ASN A 135 -31.85 -5.52 -2.41
C ASN A 135 -31.29 -4.94 -1.10
N ASP A 136 -32.07 -4.07 -0.46
CA ASP A 136 -31.71 -3.42 0.82
C ASP A 136 -31.61 -4.40 2.00
N THR A 137 -32.15 -5.62 1.83
CA THR A 137 -32.12 -6.66 2.86
C THR A 137 -30.91 -7.58 2.78
N CYS A 138 -30.07 -7.46 1.76
CA CYS A 138 -28.88 -8.30 1.65
C CYS A 138 -27.84 -7.90 2.70
N SER A 139 -27.02 -8.85 3.15
CA SER A 139 -26.08 -8.60 4.26
C SER A 139 -25.11 -7.43 4.00
N LYS A 140 -24.73 -7.17 2.75
CA LYS A 140 -23.87 -6.03 2.38
C LYS A 140 -24.59 -4.67 2.52
N ALA A 141 -25.82 -4.57 2.03
CA ALA A 141 -26.65 -3.37 2.19
C ALA A 141 -26.93 -3.10 3.68
N CYS A 142 -27.25 -4.15 4.45
CA CYS A 142 -27.50 -4.03 5.88
C CYS A 142 -26.23 -3.60 6.65
N VAL A 143 -25.06 -4.15 6.32
CA VAL A 143 -23.77 -3.69 6.90
C VAL A 143 -23.53 -2.21 6.60
N PHE A 144 -23.78 -1.75 5.38
CA PHE A 144 -23.66 -0.34 5.02
C PHE A 144 -24.61 0.55 5.84
N GLN A 145 -25.90 0.20 5.91
CA GLN A 145 -26.91 0.96 6.65
C GLN A 145 -26.60 1.01 8.15
N GLN A 146 -26.25 -0.12 8.76
CA GLN A 146 -25.88 -0.20 10.17
C GLN A 146 -24.60 0.59 10.46
N MET A 147 -23.59 0.53 9.57
CA MET A 147 -22.37 1.33 9.69
C MET A 147 -22.68 2.83 9.64
N HIS A 148 -23.54 3.26 8.72
CA HIS A 148 -23.96 4.66 8.64
C HIS A 148 -24.63 5.12 9.95
N ALA A 149 -25.61 4.36 10.44
CA ALA A 149 -26.32 4.68 11.69
C ALA A 149 -25.38 4.70 12.91
N MET A 150 -24.43 3.76 12.99
CA MET A 150 -23.44 3.75 14.09
C MET A 150 -22.44 4.92 14.00
N ALA A 151 -22.13 5.42 12.80
CA ALA A 151 -21.26 6.59 12.65
C ALA A 151 -21.94 7.87 13.15
N GLU A 152 -23.27 7.95 13.04
CA GLU A 152 -24.08 9.07 13.53
C GLU A 152 -24.33 9.04 15.05
N ASP A 153 -24.10 7.90 15.70
CA ASP A 153 -24.25 7.76 17.14
C ASP A 153 -23.18 8.58 17.89
N PRO A 154 -23.56 9.59 18.70
CA PRO A 154 -22.62 10.40 19.46
C PRO A 154 -21.78 9.62 20.49
N SER A 155 -22.17 8.38 20.82
CA SER A 155 -21.42 7.51 21.74
C SER A 155 -20.27 6.76 21.06
N THR A 156 -20.22 6.74 19.73
CA THR A 156 -19.15 6.09 18.97
C THR A 156 -17.84 6.86 19.12
N ASP A 157 -16.73 6.12 19.26
CA ASP A 157 -15.39 6.71 19.29
C ASP A 157 -15.16 7.59 18.05
N PRO A 158 -14.75 8.87 18.19
CA PRO A 158 -14.64 9.80 17.07
C PRO A 158 -13.71 9.29 15.97
N HIS A 159 -12.56 8.69 16.31
CA HIS A 159 -11.64 8.18 15.30
C HIS A 159 -12.27 7.03 14.50
N LEU A 160 -12.95 6.10 15.16
CA LEU A 160 -13.67 5.03 14.49
C LEU A 160 -14.83 5.57 13.63
N ALA A 161 -15.60 6.55 14.15
CA ALA A 161 -16.66 7.22 13.40
C ALA A 161 -16.12 7.88 12.12
N GLY A 162 -14.95 8.52 12.18
CA GLY A 162 -14.30 9.11 11.01
C GLY A 162 -13.95 8.07 9.94
N ARG A 163 -13.44 6.90 10.34
CA ARG A 163 -13.18 5.78 9.40
C ARG A 163 -14.47 5.23 8.80
N MET A 164 -15.54 5.15 9.59
CA MET A 164 -16.85 4.69 9.12
C MET A 164 -17.47 5.67 8.13
N TYR A 165 -17.44 6.97 8.39
CA TYR A 165 -17.88 8.00 7.45
C TYR A 165 -17.09 7.97 6.14
N TYR A 166 -15.78 7.72 6.20
CA TYR A 166 -14.98 7.50 4.99
C TYR A 166 -15.48 6.28 4.21
N CYS A 167 -15.69 5.13 4.88
CA CYS A 167 -16.22 3.92 4.24
C CYS A 167 -17.60 4.13 3.62
N VAL A 168 -18.47 4.90 4.28
CA VAL A 168 -19.78 5.32 3.76
C VAL A 168 -19.58 6.12 2.49
N ALA A 169 -18.76 7.18 2.52
CA ALA A 169 -18.51 8.03 1.37
C ALA A 169 -18.01 7.23 0.15
N LYS A 170 -17.01 6.35 0.36
CA LYS A 170 -16.50 5.48 -0.71
C LYS A 170 -17.56 4.53 -1.25
N THR A 171 -18.51 4.10 -0.43
CA THR A 171 -19.60 3.23 -0.89
C THR A 171 -20.65 4.01 -1.67
N LEU A 172 -20.99 5.24 -1.24
CA LEU A 172 -21.90 6.15 -1.95
C LEU A 172 -21.35 6.52 -3.34
N GLU A 173 -20.05 6.76 -3.47
CA GLU A 173 -19.38 7.07 -4.76
C GLU A 173 -19.59 6.03 -5.86
N LEU A 174 -19.88 4.78 -5.47
CA LEU A 174 -20.00 3.62 -6.35
C LEU A 174 -21.42 3.37 -6.84
N HIS A 175 -22.41 4.11 -6.35
CA HIS A 175 -23.78 3.99 -6.82
C HIS A 175 -23.93 4.58 -8.22
N GLU A 176 -24.75 3.94 -9.07
CA GLU A 176 -25.04 4.43 -10.43
C GLU A 176 -25.73 5.80 -10.39
N GLU A 177 -26.67 5.99 -9.46
CA GLU A 177 -27.39 7.25 -9.20
C GLU A 177 -26.80 7.99 -7.98
N ARG A 178 -25.47 8.11 -7.89
CA ARG A 178 -24.83 8.77 -6.74
C ARG A 178 -25.22 10.25 -6.61
N ASP A 179 -25.56 10.68 -5.40
CA ASP A 179 -25.63 12.09 -5.04
C ASP A 179 -24.25 12.56 -4.54
N GLU A 180 -23.57 13.38 -5.34
CA GLU A 180 -22.27 13.95 -4.96
C GLU A 180 -22.36 14.80 -3.68
N ARG A 181 -23.53 15.35 -3.34
CA ARG A 181 -23.71 16.11 -2.08
C ARG A 181 -23.60 15.20 -0.87
N GLU A 182 -24.24 14.04 -0.90
CA GLU A 182 -24.16 13.06 0.19
C GLU A 182 -22.74 12.50 0.34
N VAL A 183 -22.05 12.26 -0.78
CA VAL A 183 -20.63 11.85 -0.76
C VAL A 183 -19.77 12.91 -0.08
N VAL A 184 -19.89 14.17 -0.50
CA VAL A 184 -19.11 15.28 0.07
C VAL A 184 -19.45 15.49 1.54
N GLU A 185 -20.72 15.41 1.93
CA GLU A 185 -21.14 15.52 3.33
C GLU A 185 -20.53 14.40 4.19
N ALA A 186 -20.55 13.16 3.72
CA ALA A 186 -19.93 12.04 4.42
C ALA A 186 -18.41 12.23 4.56
N LEU A 187 -17.73 12.71 3.52
CA LEU A 187 -16.29 13.02 3.60
C LEU A 187 -16.00 14.18 4.57
N GLN A 188 -16.84 15.22 4.60
CA GLN A 188 -16.70 16.33 5.55
C GLN A 188 -16.89 15.87 7.00
N LYS A 189 -17.86 14.98 7.26
CA LYS A 189 -18.02 14.34 8.57
C LYS A 189 -16.81 13.48 8.93
N ALA A 190 -16.26 12.74 7.97
CA ALA A 190 -15.03 11.97 8.16
C ALA A 190 -13.83 12.86 8.50
N GLU A 191 -13.65 13.99 7.81
CA GLU A 191 -12.60 14.98 8.09
C GLU A 191 -12.77 15.59 9.49
N LEU A 192 -14.00 15.98 9.87
CA LEU A 192 -14.31 16.53 11.19
C LEU A 192 -13.92 15.55 12.31
N MET A 193 -14.03 14.26 12.03
CA MET A 193 -13.63 13.15 12.89
C MET A 193 -12.17 12.69 12.68
N HIS A 194 -11.34 13.54 12.09
CA HIS A 194 -9.90 13.36 11.89
C HIS A 194 -9.48 12.20 10.96
N CYS A 195 -10.29 11.86 9.95
CA CYS A 195 -9.87 10.92 8.90
C CYS A 195 -8.98 11.62 7.84
N ALA A 196 -7.67 11.31 7.84
CA ALA A 196 -6.72 11.92 6.89
C ALA A 196 -7.02 11.58 5.41
N ASP A 197 -7.52 10.38 5.11
CA ASP A 197 -7.90 9.98 3.74
C ASP A 197 -9.10 10.77 3.21
N ALA A 198 -10.01 11.24 4.08
CA ALA A 198 -11.12 12.08 3.68
C ALA A 198 -10.64 13.46 3.19
N VAL A 199 -9.61 14.03 3.83
CA VAL A 199 -8.97 15.28 3.42
C VAL A 199 -8.40 15.15 1.99
N HIS A 200 -7.77 14.02 1.69
CA HIS A 200 -7.29 13.73 0.34
C HIS A 200 -8.42 13.74 -0.70
N ASP A 201 -9.48 12.97 -0.45
CA ASP A 201 -10.56 12.79 -1.43
C ASP A 201 -11.38 14.08 -1.62
N LEU A 202 -11.60 14.87 -0.55
CA LEU A 202 -12.18 16.22 -0.65
C LEU A 202 -11.31 17.16 -1.46
N PHE A 203 -10.00 17.13 -1.22
CA PHE A 203 -9.05 17.97 -1.94
C PHE A 203 -9.04 17.69 -3.45
N VAL A 204 -9.14 16.41 -3.84
CA VAL A 204 -9.21 16.00 -5.25
C VAL A 204 -10.56 16.36 -5.89
N LYS A 205 -11.67 16.14 -5.18
CA LYS A 205 -13.04 16.37 -5.72
C LYS A 205 -13.36 17.83 -5.95
N ASP A 206 -12.99 18.70 -5.01
CA ASP A 206 -13.27 20.12 -5.14
C ASP A 206 -12.04 20.98 -4.82
N PRO A 207 -11.18 21.22 -5.83
CA PRO A 207 -10.07 22.13 -5.69
C PRO A 207 -10.52 23.56 -5.36
N THR A 208 -11.75 23.95 -5.77
CA THR A 208 -12.25 25.32 -5.88
C THR A 208 -13.31 25.76 -4.87
N ALA A 209 -14.09 24.88 -4.24
CA ALA A 209 -15.09 25.23 -3.23
C ALA A 209 -14.50 25.70 -1.89
N TYR A 210 -13.18 25.81 -1.84
CA TYR A 210 -12.43 26.33 -0.70
C TYR A 210 -11.71 27.64 -1.05
N ASN A 211 -12.21 28.38 -2.05
CA ASN A 211 -11.66 29.65 -2.55
C ASN A 211 -12.23 30.91 -1.87
N ASP A 212 -12.54 30.86 -0.57
CA ASP A 212 -12.85 32.08 0.19
C ASP A 212 -11.64 32.51 1.03
N ASP A 213 -11.16 33.74 0.77
CA ASP A 213 -10.07 34.49 1.40
C ASP A 213 -8.64 33.88 1.41
N GLU A 214 -7.63 34.70 1.05
CA GLU A 214 -6.20 34.33 1.03
C GLU A 214 -5.70 33.76 2.37
N GLU A 215 -6.29 34.19 3.50
CA GLU A 215 -5.94 33.72 4.84
C GLU A 215 -6.37 32.26 5.11
N HIS A 216 -7.47 31.81 4.51
CA HIS A 216 -7.93 30.42 4.62
C HIS A 216 -7.17 29.48 3.68
N SER A 217 -6.70 29.97 2.52
CA SER A 217 -5.87 29.21 1.58
C SER A 217 -4.56 28.71 2.22
N PHE A 218 -3.85 29.59 2.94
CA PHE A 218 -2.63 29.22 3.67
C PHE A 218 -2.90 28.23 4.82
N THR A 219 -4.03 28.39 5.50
CA THR A 219 -4.49 27.46 6.55
C THR A 219 -4.79 26.07 5.97
N ARG A 220 -5.33 25.98 4.75
CA ARG A 220 -5.61 24.73 4.02
C ARG A 220 -4.34 23.98 3.64
N GLU A 221 -3.36 24.66 3.04
CA GLU A 221 -2.09 24.03 2.66
C GLU A 221 -1.36 23.46 3.89
N LYS A 222 -1.46 24.14 5.05
CA LYS A 222 -0.94 23.64 6.33
C LYS A 222 -1.72 22.42 6.87
N ARG A 223 -3.05 22.39 6.73
CA ARG A 223 -3.87 21.22 7.07
C ARG A 223 -3.56 20.03 6.15
N LEU A 224 -3.42 20.28 4.85
CA LEU A 224 -3.02 19.29 3.86
C LEU A 224 -1.67 18.67 4.22
N LEU A 225 -0.69 19.50 4.57
CA LEU A 225 0.62 19.05 5.02
C LEU A 225 0.54 18.26 6.34
N GLN A 226 -0.27 18.71 7.31
CA GLN A 226 -0.47 17.98 8.55
C GLN A 226 -1.08 16.60 8.31
N ALA A 227 -2.14 16.51 7.49
CA ALA A 227 -2.76 15.25 7.12
C ALA A 227 -1.81 14.38 6.27
N ALA A 228 -0.95 14.97 5.44
CA ALA A 228 0.08 14.27 4.69
C ALA A 228 1.11 13.59 5.60
N ARG A 229 1.37 14.11 6.81
CA ARG A 229 2.24 13.42 7.78
C ARG A 229 1.67 12.06 8.18
N GLU A 230 0.34 11.95 8.24
CA GLU A 230 -0.38 10.75 8.67
C GLU A 230 -0.77 9.84 7.48
N CYS A 231 -1.07 10.40 6.31
CA CYS A 231 -1.49 9.64 5.11
C CYS A 231 -0.44 9.72 3.98
N PRO A 232 0.25 8.61 3.64
CA PRO A 232 1.21 8.57 2.54
C PRO A 232 0.63 8.99 1.19
N ARG A 233 -0.60 8.59 0.86
CA ARG A 233 -1.26 8.96 -0.41
C ARG A 233 -1.39 10.48 -0.54
N LEU A 234 -1.72 11.14 0.56
CA LEU A 234 -1.84 12.58 0.62
C LEU A 234 -0.50 13.30 0.45
N ARG A 235 0.64 12.68 0.82
CA ARG A 235 1.98 13.22 0.51
C ARG A 235 2.17 13.40 -0.98
N PHE A 236 1.90 12.35 -1.77
CA PHE A 236 2.04 12.41 -3.23
C PHE A 236 1.07 13.44 -3.83
N ALA A 237 -0.19 13.44 -3.43
CA ALA A 237 -1.17 14.42 -3.91
C ALA A 237 -0.77 15.86 -3.58
N ALA A 238 -0.28 16.10 -2.37
CA ALA A 238 0.19 17.41 -1.92
C ALA A 238 1.41 17.88 -2.73
N ILE A 239 2.41 17.01 -2.96
CA ILE A 239 3.58 17.36 -3.79
C ILE A 239 3.13 17.80 -5.18
N ARG A 240 2.20 17.07 -5.79
CA ARG A 240 1.67 17.41 -7.13
C ARG A 240 0.94 18.74 -7.14
N HIS A 241 0.11 18.99 -6.13
CA HIS A 241 -0.58 20.27 -5.96
C HIS A 241 0.41 21.44 -5.92
N PHE A 242 1.38 21.37 -5.01
CA PHE A 242 2.40 22.40 -4.87
C PHE A 242 3.30 22.53 -6.10
N THR A 243 3.58 21.42 -6.80
CA THR A 243 4.35 21.42 -8.05
C THR A 243 3.61 22.13 -9.17
N ARG A 244 2.30 21.95 -9.30
CA ARG A 244 1.47 22.64 -10.30
C ARG A 244 1.24 24.11 -9.94
N ALA A 245 1.18 24.42 -8.65
CA ALA A 245 1.11 25.78 -8.14
C ALA A 245 2.46 26.55 -8.25
N ARG A 246 3.45 26.02 -8.99
CA ARG A 246 4.82 26.58 -9.19
C ARG A 246 4.87 28.04 -9.62
N GLU A 247 3.75 28.61 -10.07
CA GLU A 247 3.65 30.00 -10.54
C GLU A 247 3.62 31.04 -9.40
N MET A 248 3.53 30.68 -8.12
CA MET A 248 3.47 31.65 -7.02
C MET A 248 4.84 31.92 -6.38
N TYR A 249 5.33 33.15 -6.57
CA TYR A 249 6.57 33.74 -6.05
C TYR A 249 6.61 33.92 -4.51
N GLU A 250 5.79 33.21 -3.74
CA GLU A 250 5.65 33.42 -2.30
C GLU A 250 6.62 32.54 -1.48
N PRO A 251 7.51 33.12 -0.65
CA PRO A 251 8.50 32.36 0.13
C PRO A 251 7.91 31.25 1.00
N LYS A 252 6.71 31.50 1.58
CA LYS A 252 6.01 30.56 2.46
C LYS A 252 5.55 29.29 1.73
N LYS A 253 5.02 29.42 0.51
CA LYS A 253 4.59 28.27 -0.31
C LYS A 253 5.76 27.41 -0.78
N ARG A 254 6.92 28.04 -1.03
CA ARG A 254 8.17 27.32 -1.32
C ARG A 254 8.65 26.47 -0.14
N GLU A 255 8.47 26.94 1.09
CA GLU A 255 8.81 26.18 2.29
C GLU A 255 7.87 24.97 2.47
N LEU A 256 6.55 25.17 2.34
CA LEU A 256 5.55 24.09 2.35
C LEU A 256 5.83 23.04 1.28
N PHE A 257 6.14 23.47 0.06
CA PHE A 257 6.52 22.56 -1.03
C PHE A 257 7.73 21.71 -0.65
N ARG A 258 8.80 22.33 -0.14
CA ARG A 258 10.02 21.63 0.28
C ARG A 258 9.73 20.61 1.37
N GLU A 259 9.01 21.01 2.42
CA GLU A 259 8.65 20.12 3.53
C GLU A 259 7.79 18.94 3.03
N THR A 260 6.87 19.19 2.11
CA THR A 260 6.04 18.12 1.52
C THR A 260 6.88 17.15 0.69
N VAL A 261 7.83 17.66 -0.11
CA VAL A 261 8.74 16.79 -0.88
C VAL A 261 9.64 15.99 0.06
N GLU A 262 10.22 16.62 1.09
CA GLU A 262 11.02 15.93 2.10
C GLU A 262 10.22 14.79 2.78
N LEU A 263 8.97 15.06 3.16
CA LEU A 263 8.06 14.08 3.77
C LEU A 263 7.67 12.94 2.82
N GLY A 264 7.47 13.23 1.54
CA GLY A 264 7.22 12.21 0.51
C GLY A 264 8.45 11.35 0.21
N MET A 265 9.65 11.94 0.33
CA MET A 265 10.93 11.31 0.05
C MET A 265 11.59 10.65 1.27
N GLU A 266 11.00 10.79 2.48
CA GLU A 266 11.56 10.32 3.76
C GLU A 266 11.93 8.81 3.75
N LYS A 267 11.21 8.00 2.96
CA LYS A 267 11.44 6.54 2.82
C LYS A 267 12.61 6.13 1.92
N LEU A 268 13.33 7.06 1.28
CA LEU A 268 14.54 6.73 0.50
C LEU A 268 15.72 6.25 1.37
N ARG A 269 15.68 6.50 2.68
CA ARG A 269 16.76 6.19 3.61
C ARG A 269 16.68 4.78 4.22
N LEU A 270 15.63 4.03 3.92
CA LEU A 270 15.36 2.70 4.48
C LEU A 270 15.38 1.66 3.34
N ARG A 271 16.03 0.52 3.59
CA ARG A 271 15.97 -0.66 2.71
C ARG A 271 14.51 -1.14 2.60
N SER A 272 14.17 -1.82 1.51
CA SER A 272 12.85 -2.45 1.34
C SER A 272 12.45 -3.23 2.61
N ASP A 273 11.27 -2.93 3.17
CA ASP A 273 10.76 -3.57 4.39
C ASP A 273 10.39 -5.04 4.16
N ALA A 274 10.28 -5.50 2.91
CA ALA A 274 9.91 -6.87 2.58
C ALA A 274 11.14 -7.66 2.13
N PRO A 275 11.52 -8.75 2.85
CA PRO A 275 12.46 -9.71 2.26
C PRO A 275 11.83 -10.28 0.98
N PRO A 276 12.64 -10.58 -0.06
CA PRO A 276 12.13 -11.21 -1.27
C PRO A 276 11.43 -12.52 -0.91
N PRO A 277 10.41 -12.94 -1.68
CA PRO A 277 9.70 -14.19 -1.40
C PRO A 277 10.69 -15.36 -1.43
N ALA A 278 10.97 -15.94 -0.26
CA ALA A 278 11.94 -17.02 -0.09
C ALA A 278 11.20 -18.37 -0.07
N GLN A 279 10.62 -18.75 -1.20
CA GLN A 279 10.00 -20.06 -1.39
C GLN A 279 10.68 -20.81 -2.55
N PRO A 280 11.93 -21.28 -2.37
CA PRO A 280 12.70 -21.91 -3.44
C PRO A 280 12.05 -23.18 -3.98
N GLU A 281 11.23 -23.88 -3.19
CA GLU A 281 10.45 -25.04 -3.64
C GLU A 281 9.33 -24.66 -4.62
N LEU A 282 8.76 -23.45 -4.47
CA LEU A 282 7.76 -22.90 -5.38
C LEU A 282 8.43 -22.28 -6.61
N ASP A 283 9.47 -21.48 -6.38
CA ASP A 283 10.04 -20.61 -7.40
C ASP A 283 11.55 -20.34 -7.18
N SER A 284 12.39 -21.34 -7.46
CA SER A 284 13.85 -21.24 -7.29
C SER A 284 14.52 -20.21 -8.18
N GLN A 285 13.89 -19.81 -9.29
CA GLN A 285 14.46 -18.90 -10.30
C GLN A 285 13.56 -17.70 -10.63
N GLY A 286 12.46 -17.48 -9.90
CA GLY A 286 11.51 -16.39 -10.17
C GLY A 286 10.61 -16.59 -11.39
N LYS A 287 10.65 -17.77 -12.01
CA LYS A 287 9.88 -18.10 -13.21
C LYS A 287 8.39 -18.18 -12.93
N MET A 288 7.98 -18.78 -11.80
CA MET A 288 6.56 -18.94 -11.49
C MET A 288 5.89 -17.60 -11.18
N ARG A 289 6.59 -16.73 -10.45
CA ARG A 289 6.17 -15.35 -10.21
C ARG A 289 6.11 -14.57 -11.51
N PHE A 290 7.10 -14.70 -12.38
CA PHE A 290 7.08 -14.03 -13.70
C PHE A 290 5.83 -14.42 -14.49
N ILE A 291 5.55 -15.72 -14.63
CA ILE A 291 4.37 -16.22 -15.35
C ILE A 291 3.08 -15.64 -14.74
N LEU A 292 2.97 -15.59 -13.41
CA LEU A 292 1.82 -15.02 -12.74
C LEU A 292 1.66 -13.53 -13.05
N VAL A 293 2.73 -12.74 -12.90
CA VAL A 293 2.68 -11.29 -13.08
C VAL A 293 2.43 -10.92 -14.54
N ASP A 294 2.99 -11.66 -15.49
CA ASP A 294 2.72 -11.52 -16.92
C ASP A 294 1.24 -11.77 -17.23
N TRP A 295 0.65 -12.82 -16.66
CA TRP A 295 -0.78 -13.06 -16.78
C TRP A 295 -1.63 -11.96 -16.11
N LEU A 296 -1.23 -11.44 -14.95
CA LEU A 296 -1.94 -10.32 -14.31
C LEU A 296 -1.88 -9.04 -15.13
N LEU A 297 -0.81 -8.82 -15.91
CA LEU A 297 -0.70 -7.73 -16.89
C LEU A 297 -1.71 -7.89 -18.03
N GLU A 298 -1.92 -9.12 -18.53
CA GLU A 298 -2.96 -9.39 -19.51
C GLU A 298 -4.36 -9.11 -18.95
N VAL A 299 -4.63 -9.55 -17.71
CA VAL A 299 -5.91 -9.27 -17.02
C VAL A 299 -6.10 -7.76 -16.84
N ALA A 300 -5.07 -7.04 -16.37
CA ALA A 300 -5.13 -5.59 -16.22
C ALA A 300 -5.38 -4.89 -17.57
N SER A 301 -4.79 -5.39 -18.66
CA SER A 301 -5.01 -4.86 -20.02
C SER A 301 -6.43 -5.13 -20.51
N LEU A 302 -6.94 -6.34 -20.30
CA LEU A 302 -8.31 -6.74 -20.65
C LEU A 302 -9.36 -5.87 -19.93
N LYS A 303 -9.11 -5.55 -18.66
CA LYS A 303 -10.00 -4.75 -17.82
C LYS A 303 -9.69 -3.24 -17.86
N MET A 304 -8.70 -2.83 -18.64
CA MET A 304 -8.23 -1.45 -18.75
C MET A 304 -7.83 -0.82 -17.41
N TYR A 305 -7.30 -1.61 -16.49
CA TYR A 305 -6.86 -1.12 -15.19
C TYR A 305 -5.63 -0.25 -15.25
N SER A 306 -5.54 0.68 -14.31
CA SER A 306 -4.40 1.56 -14.18
C SER A 306 -3.13 0.79 -13.80
N ILE A 307 -1.98 1.40 -14.10
CA ILE A 307 -0.67 0.92 -13.62
C ILE A 307 -0.63 0.83 -12.08
N ASP A 308 -1.30 1.76 -11.38
CA ASP A 308 -1.40 1.76 -9.91
C ASP A 308 -2.11 0.51 -9.39
N THR A 309 -3.19 0.09 -10.03
CA THR A 309 -3.94 -1.14 -9.69
C THR A 309 -3.08 -2.37 -9.86
N LEU A 310 -2.33 -2.47 -10.95
CA LEU A 310 -1.42 -3.57 -11.17
C LEU A 310 -0.28 -3.60 -10.13
N HIS A 311 0.38 -2.46 -9.88
CA HIS A 311 1.44 -2.37 -8.86
C HIS A 311 0.90 -2.75 -7.47
N CYS A 312 -0.31 -2.32 -7.12
CA CYS A 312 -0.96 -2.66 -5.86
C CYS A 312 -1.25 -4.17 -5.76
N ALA A 313 -1.73 -4.80 -6.83
CA ALA A 313 -1.98 -6.23 -6.86
C ALA A 313 -0.69 -7.04 -6.69
N VAL A 314 0.36 -6.69 -7.44
CA VAL A 314 1.66 -7.39 -7.38
C VAL A 314 2.32 -7.19 -6.01
N ASP A 315 2.25 -5.99 -5.42
CA ASP A 315 2.74 -5.74 -4.04
C ASP A 315 2.06 -6.65 -3.00
N MET A 316 0.74 -6.85 -3.12
CA MET A 316 0.02 -7.77 -2.23
C MET A 316 0.41 -9.23 -2.47
N VAL A 317 0.61 -9.66 -3.72
CA VAL A 317 1.14 -10.99 -4.04
C VAL A 317 2.49 -11.20 -3.35
N ASP A 318 3.41 -10.26 -3.52
CA ASP A 318 4.77 -10.39 -3.00
C ASP A 318 4.80 -10.39 -1.46
N ARG A 319 4.00 -9.55 -0.81
CA ARG A 319 3.83 -9.59 0.66
C ARG A 319 3.25 -10.91 1.15
N TYR A 320 2.29 -11.45 0.43
CA TYR A 320 1.71 -12.75 0.77
C TYR A 320 2.76 -13.86 0.65
N LEU A 321 3.51 -13.90 -0.45
CA LEU A 321 4.57 -14.89 -0.67
C LEU A 321 5.75 -14.74 0.31
N ALA A 322 5.98 -13.54 0.86
CA ALA A 322 7.00 -13.30 1.88
C ALA A 322 6.60 -13.82 3.28
N THR A 323 5.30 -14.03 3.54
CA THR A 323 4.79 -14.33 4.88
C THR A 323 4.06 -15.67 4.98
N ARG A 324 3.47 -16.16 3.89
CA ARG A 324 2.64 -17.37 3.85
C ARG A 324 3.13 -18.33 2.78
N THR A 325 3.11 -19.62 3.11
CA THR A 325 3.47 -20.66 2.15
C THR A 325 2.36 -20.87 1.13
N ILE A 326 2.72 -20.95 -0.16
CA ILE A 326 1.76 -21.16 -1.25
C ILE A 326 2.24 -22.30 -2.14
N THR A 327 1.29 -23.11 -2.57
CA THR A 327 1.56 -24.16 -3.57
C THR A 327 1.44 -23.58 -4.97
N ARG A 328 2.11 -24.22 -5.93
CA ARG A 328 1.93 -23.90 -7.36
C ARG A 328 0.46 -23.90 -7.79
N ARG A 329 -0.38 -24.77 -7.20
CA ARG A 329 -1.81 -24.88 -7.52
C ARG A 329 -2.65 -23.72 -7.02
N THR A 330 -2.19 -22.97 -6.02
CA THR A 330 -2.95 -21.85 -5.43
C THR A 330 -2.33 -20.49 -5.75
N LEU A 331 -1.22 -20.46 -6.50
CA LEU A 331 -0.53 -19.23 -6.90
C LEU A 331 -1.39 -18.34 -7.82
N GLN A 332 -2.11 -18.92 -8.77
CA GLN A 332 -3.04 -18.14 -9.63
C GLN A 332 -4.23 -17.59 -8.83
N LEU A 333 -4.78 -18.38 -7.89
CA LEU A 333 -5.83 -17.92 -6.97
C LEU A 333 -5.37 -16.71 -6.16
N LEU A 334 -4.15 -16.73 -5.62
CA LEU A 334 -3.55 -15.59 -4.94
C LEU A 334 -3.50 -14.35 -5.86
N GLY A 335 -2.94 -14.50 -7.06
CA GLY A 335 -2.78 -13.39 -8.00
C GLY A 335 -4.11 -12.74 -8.39
N ILE A 336 -5.09 -13.53 -8.84
CA ILE A 336 -6.39 -12.98 -9.24
C ILE A 336 -7.12 -12.33 -8.06
N THR A 337 -6.95 -12.88 -6.85
CA THR A 337 -7.56 -12.31 -5.65
C THR A 337 -6.93 -10.98 -5.25
N CYS A 338 -5.60 -10.87 -5.34
CA CYS A 338 -4.91 -9.59 -5.17
C CYS A 338 -5.37 -8.55 -6.20
N MET A 339 -5.61 -8.96 -7.46
CA MET A 339 -6.18 -8.07 -8.48
C MET A 339 -7.60 -7.62 -8.12
N VAL A 340 -8.46 -8.52 -7.61
CA VAL A 340 -9.80 -8.17 -7.13
C VAL A 340 -9.73 -7.14 -6.01
N ILE A 341 -8.86 -7.32 -5.03
CA ILE A 341 -8.70 -6.38 -3.90
C ILE A 341 -8.18 -5.03 -4.41
N ALA A 342 -7.14 -5.03 -5.25
CA ALA A 342 -6.55 -3.80 -5.79
C ALA A 342 -7.56 -3.01 -6.63
N ALA A 343 -8.28 -3.67 -7.54
CA ALA A 343 -9.32 -3.04 -8.35
C ALA A 343 -10.44 -2.49 -7.46
N ARG A 344 -10.88 -3.22 -6.44
CA ARG A 344 -11.85 -2.71 -5.46
C ARG A 344 -11.36 -1.56 -4.60
N PHE A 345 -10.06 -1.31 -4.55
CA PHE A 345 -9.51 -0.20 -3.79
C PHE A 345 -9.30 1.05 -4.66
N LEU A 346 -8.99 0.88 -5.94
CA LEU A 346 -8.53 1.96 -6.82
C LEU A 346 -9.44 2.26 -8.00
N GLU A 347 -10.21 1.29 -8.46
CA GLU A 347 -11.02 1.41 -9.68
C GLU A 347 -12.52 1.53 -9.34
N GLN A 348 -13.25 2.20 -10.23
CA GLN A 348 -14.71 2.27 -10.18
C GLN A 348 -15.32 0.96 -10.70
N ASP A 349 -14.91 0.53 -11.89
CA ASP A 349 -15.30 -0.74 -12.49
C ASP A 349 -14.34 -1.85 -12.08
N VAL A 350 -14.86 -2.94 -11.53
CA VAL A 350 -14.03 -3.96 -10.87
C VAL A 350 -14.35 -5.37 -11.36
N VAL A 351 -13.36 -6.26 -11.32
CA VAL A 351 -13.57 -7.69 -11.49
C VAL A 351 -14.33 -8.17 -10.25
N THR A 352 -15.52 -8.72 -10.47
CA THR A 352 -16.29 -9.33 -9.38
C THR A 352 -15.66 -10.65 -8.95
N ILE A 353 -15.96 -11.15 -7.74
CA ILE A 353 -15.45 -12.44 -7.28
C ILE A 353 -15.88 -13.59 -8.22
N ARG A 354 -17.09 -13.51 -8.79
CA ARG A 354 -17.58 -14.49 -9.77
C ARG A 354 -16.81 -14.40 -11.08
N GLU A 355 -16.55 -13.19 -11.55
CA GLU A 355 -15.76 -12.96 -12.76
C GLU A 355 -14.30 -13.40 -12.56
N ALA A 356 -13.72 -13.18 -11.39
CA ALA A 356 -12.38 -13.67 -11.04
C ALA A 356 -12.28 -15.20 -11.14
N ALA A 357 -13.25 -15.93 -10.58
CA ALA A 357 -13.33 -17.39 -10.72
C ALA A 357 -13.40 -17.80 -12.20
N TRP A 358 -14.26 -17.11 -12.99
CA TRP A 358 -14.39 -17.36 -14.42
C TRP A 358 -13.09 -17.06 -15.21
N LEU A 359 -12.38 -15.97 -14.90
CA LEU A 359 -11.10 -15.60 -15.53
C LEU A 359 -9.99 -16.63 -15.29
N THR A 360 -10.10 -17.43 -14.24
CA THR A 360 -9.22 -18.59 -13.99
C THR A 360 -9.70 -19.87 -14.69
N GLU A 361 -10.54 -19.74 -15.71
CA GLU A 361 -11.19 -20.85 -16.42
C GLU A 361 -11.99 -21.77 -15.46
N ASN A 362 -12.50 -21.22 -14.36
CA ASN A 362 -13.16 -21.95 -13.27
C ASN A 362 -12.25 -23.01 -12.60
N THR A 363 -10.94 -22.77 -12.58
CA THR A 363 -9.99 -23.58 -11.77
C THR A 363 -10.31 -23.46 -10.28
N TYR A 364 -10.88 -22.31 -9.86
CA TYR A 364 -11.28 -22.03 -8.49
C TYR A 364 -12.74 -21.62 -8.42
N ASP A 365 -13.38 -21.98 -7.32
CA ASP A 365 -14.76 -21.59 -7.05
C ASP A 365 -14.85 -20.20 -6.42
N TYR A 366 -16.06 -19.64 -6.39
CA TYR A 366 -16.35 -18.37 -5.73
C TYR A 366 -15.87 -18.34 -4.27
N GLU A 367 -16.06 -19.45 -3.55
CA GLU A 367 -15.70 -19.58 -2.15
C GLU A 367 -14.18 -19.63 -1.94
N ASP A 368 -13.40 -20.12 -2.90
CA ASP A 368 -11.94 -20.11 -2.84
C ASP A 368 -11.42 -18.68 -2.91
N VAL A 369 -11.99 -17.88 -3.82
CA VAL A 369 -11.65 -16.45 -3.95
C VAL A 369 -12.05 -15.68 -2.69
N VAL A 370 -13.23 -15.93 -2.10
CA VAL A 370 -13.64 -15.28 -0.83
C VAL A 370 -12.67 -15.61 0.31
N GLN A 371 -12.27 -16.88 0.45
CA GLN A 371 -11.31 -17.32 1.46
C GLN A 371 -9.95 -16.65 1.26
N MET A 372 -9.48 -16.60 0.01
CA MET A 372 -8.24 -15.93 -0.33
C MET A 372 -8.32 -14.42 -0.08
N VAL A 373 -9.47 -13.76 -0.30
CA VAL A 373 -9.63 -12.32 0.00
C VAL A 373 -9.36 -12.06 1.47
N ALA A 374 -9.96 -12.86 2.36
CA ALA A 374 -9.75 -12.72 3.79
C ALA A 374 -8.30 -13.00 4.20
N ALA A 375 -7.66 -14.03 3.61
CA ALA A 375 -6.27 -14.36 3.88
C ALA A 375 -5.32 -13.23 3.44
N VAL A 376 -5.51 -12.68 2.24
CA VAL A 376 -4.71 -11.56 1.72
C VAL A 376 -4.89 -10.31 2.56
N LEU A 377 -6.13 -9.95 2.93
CA LEU A 377 -6.39 -8.78 3.78
C LEU A 377 -5.81 -8.93 5.20
N ALA A 378 -5.82 -10.15 5.75
CA ALA A 378 -5.19 -10.44 7.04
C ALA A 378 -3.67 -10.26 6.99
N VAL A 379 -3.01 -10.68 5.91
CA VAL A 379 -1.57 -10.41 5.69
C VAL A 379 -1.32 -8.93 5.40
N ALA A 380 -2.25 -8.26 4.71
CA ALA A 380 -2.09 -6.85 4.37
C ALA A 380 -2.18 -5.94 5.60
N ASP A 381 -2.87 -6.38 6.66
CA ASP A 381 -2.97 -5.70 7.96
C ASP A 381 -3.32 -4.21 7.80
N GLY A 382 -4.41 -3.95 7.07
CA GLY A 382 -4.91 -2.62 6.74
C GLY A 382 -4.12 -1.86 5.67
N HIS A 383 -2.91 -2.29 5.31
CA HIS A 383 -2.07 -1.66 4.29
C HIS A 383 -2.39 -2.23 2.89
N VAL A 384 -3.57 -1.95 2.36
CA VAL A 384 -3.98 -2.45 1.03
C VAL A 384 -3.06 -1.90 -0.07
N ARG A 385 -2.86 -0.58 -0.13
CA ARG A 385 -1.92 0.08 -1.05
C ARG A 385 -0.74 0.66 -0.27
N ARG A 386 0.47 0.40 -0.75
CA ARG A 386 1.71 1.07 -0.33
C ARG A 386 2.25 1.94 -1.47
N PRO A 387 3.12 2.93 -1.20
CA PRO A 387 3.80 3.68 -2.24
C PRO A 387 4.59 2.76 -3.16
N SER A 388 4.34 2.88 -4.46
CA SER A 388 4.97 2.13 -5.54
C SER A 388 6.03 2.97 -6.26
N PRO A 389 6.93 2.36 -7.05
CA PRO A 389 7.85 3.12 -7.91
C PRO A 389 7.13 4.12 -8.82
N ASN A 390 5.94 3.78 -9.29
CA ASN A 390 5.13 4.63 -10.17
C ASN A 390 4.66 5.94 -9.48
N ASP A 391 4.40 5.90 -8.18
CA ASP A 391 4.06 7.11 -7.41
C ASP A 391 5.23 8.11 -7.42
N TYR A 392 6.47 7.62 -7.30
CA TYR A 392 7.68 8.46 -7.35
C TYR A 392 8.05 8.90 -8.76
N ILE A 393 7.93 8.02 -9.77
CA ILE A 393 8.10 8.38 -11.18
C ILE A 393 7.18 9.55 -11.54
N THR A 394 5.93 9.52 -11.04
CA THR A 394 4.98 10.62 -11.24
C THR A 394 5.48 11.93 -10.68
N ILE A 395 6.00 11.93 -9.45
CA ILE A 395 6.60 13.14 -8.86
C ILE A 395 7.79 13.62 -9.71
N PHE A 396 8.75 12.74 -10.03
CA PHE A 396 9.96 13.15 -10.74
C PHE A 396 9.65 13.69 -12.14
N ALA A 397 8.69 13.08 -12.83
CA ALA A 397 8.20 13.54 -14.13
C ALA A 397 7.54 14.93 -14.03
N GLU A 398 6.68 15.17 -13.03
CA GLU A 398 6.04 16.48 -12.84
C GLU A 398 7.06 17.56 -12.43
N LEU A 399 8.01 17.25 -11.54
CA LEU A 399 9.06 18.18 -11.12
C LEU A 399 9.99 18.62 -12.25
N SER A 400 10.20 17.73 -13.22
CA SER A 400 11.08 17.96 -14.38
C SER A 400 10.33 18.30 -15.66
N ASN A 401 9.00 18.44 -15.60
CA ASN A 401 8.13 18.73 -16.75
C ASN A 401 8.35 17.75 -17.93
N VAL A 402 8.40 16.45 -17.63
CA VAL A 402 8.63 15.40 -18.62
C VAL A 402 7.43 15.29 -19.58
N PRO A 403 7.66 15.27 -20.91
CA PRO A 403 6.61 15.05 -21.89
C PRO A 403 5.85 13.73 -21.70
N VAL A 404 4.55 13.74 -22.01
CA VAL A 404 3.65 12.57 -21.84
C VAL A 404 4.17 11.31 -22.54
N HIS A 405 4.74 11.42 -23.75
CA HIS A 405 5.27 10.24 -24.46
C HIS A 405 6.45 9.60 -23.71
N ILE A 406 7.36 10.39 -23.13
CA ILE A 406 8.45 9.87 -22.29
C ILE A 406 7.88 9.27 -21.01
N ARG A 407 6.83 9.88 -20.43
CA ARG A 407 6.14 9.32 -19.27
C ARG A 407 5.56 7.92 -19.58
N CYS A 408 4.92 7.73 -20.73
CA CYS A 408 4.45 6.41 -21.15
C CYS A 408 5.59 5.39 -21.30
N PHE A 409 6.78 5.84 -21.73
CA PHE A 409 7.96 4.97 -21.76
C PHE A 409 8.46 4.62 -20.35
N MET A 410 8.42 5.56 -19.40
CA MET A 410 8.72 5.26 -17.99
C MET A 410 7.74 4.23 -17.41
N ASP A 411 6.44 4.33 -17.76
CA ASP A 411 5.43 3.37 -17.33
C ASP A 411 5.72 1.95 -17.89
N TYR A 412 6.12 1.85 -19.17
CA TYR A 412 6.60 0.60 -19.79
C TYR A 412 7.80 0.00 -19.04
N VAL A 413 8.79 0.82 -18.68
CA VAL A 413 9.98 0.36 -17.93
C VAL A 413 9.58 -0.07 -16.51
N SER A 414 8.67 0.66 -15.87
CA SER A 414 8.13 0.33 -14.54
C SER A 414 7.41 -1.03 -14.52
N GLU A 415 6.55 -1.29 -15.50
CA GLU A 415 5.85 -2.58 -15.60
C GLU A 415 6.78 -3.72 -16.01
N SER A 416 7.83 -3.44 -16.77
CA SER A 416 8.90 -4.41 -17.04
C SER A 416 9.63 -4.80 -15.75
N CYS A 417 9.87 -3.84 -14.84
CA CYS A 417 10.47 -4.10 -13.53
C CYS A 417 9.58 -4.98 -12.64
N LEU A 418 8.25 -4.87 -12.72
CA LEU A 418 7.34 -5.74 -11.94
C LEU A 418 7.56 -7.23 -12.18
N LEU A 419 7.94 -7.60 -13.41
CA LEU A 419 8.26 -8.97 -13.80
C LEU A 419 9.62 -9.43 -13.26
N HIS A 420 10.55 -8.50 -13.02
CA HIS A 420 11.94 -8.78 -12.70
C HIS A 420 12.15 -8.87 -11.18
N GLN A 421 12.25 -10.09 -10.66
CA GLN A 421 12.33 -10.38 -9.21
C GLN A 421 13.42 -9.60 -8.45
N PRO A 422 14.66 -9.41 -8.95
CA PRO A 422 15.68 -8.65 -8.24
C PRO A 422 15.25 -7.22 -7.86
N THR A 423 14.34 -6.62 -8.65
CA THR A 423 13.87 -5.25 -8.39
C THR A 423 13.11 -5.11 -7.06
N LEU A 424 12.55 -6.20 -6.54
CA LEU A 424 11.77 -6.24 -5.29
C LEU A 424 12.59 -5.91 -4.04
N THR A 425 13.91 -6.06 -4.13
CA THR A 425 14.82 -5.78 -3.01
C THR A 425 15.09 -4.29 -2.81
N HIS A 426 14.77 -3.47 -3.81
CA HIS A 426 15.04 -2.04 -3.78
C HIS A 426 13.87 -1.25 -3.20
N ALA A 427 14.18 -0.12 -2.56
CA ALA A 427 13.15 0.80 -2.08
C ALA A 427 12.36 1.37 -3.28
N PRO A 428 11.02 1.47 -3.20
CA PRO A 428 10.19 1.95 -4.32
C PRO A 428 10.63 3.30 -4.89
N ALA A 429 11.08 4.20 -4.03
CA ALA A 429 11.55 5.53 -4.41
C ALA A 429 12.88 5.51 -5.17
N ALA A 430 13.83 4.66 -4.75
CA ALA A 430 15.12 4.50 -5.43
C ALA A 430 14.91 3.83 -6.80
N LEU A 431 14.06 2.81 -6.85
CA LEU A 431 13.67 2.17 -8.10
C LEU A 431 12.95 3.15 -9.05
N GLY A 432 12.05 3.99 -8.53
CA GLY A 432 11.40 5.05 -9.32
C GLY A 432 12.38 6.09 -9.88
N ALA A 433 13.40 6.48 -9.09
CA ALA A 433 14.46 7.38 -9.55
C ALA A 433 15.35 6.73 -10.63
N ALA A 434 15.66 5.44 -10.47
CA ALA A 434 16.40 4.67 -11.46
C ALA A 434 15.63 4.49 -12.77
N ILE A 435 14.34 4.18 -12.71
CA ILE A 435 13.46 4.09 -13.89
C ILE A 435 13.45 5.43 -14.62
N TYR A 436 13.23 6.54 -13.90
CA TYR A 436 13.30 7.88 -14.47
C TYR A 436 14.66 8.11 -15.18
N PHE A 437 15.77 7.84 -14.48
CA PHE A 437 17.12 8.05 -15.00
C PHE A 437 17.38 7.25 -16.28
N VAL A 438 17.10 5.95 -16.25
CA VAL A 438 17.31 5.05 -17.40
C VAL A 438 16.45 5.49 -18.56
N SER A 439 15.16 5.80 -18.35
CA SER A 439 14.28 6.28 -19.41
C SER A 439 14.80 7.58 -20.05
N MET A 440 15.23 8.55 -19.25
CA MET A 440 15.78 9.81 -19.76
C MET A 440 17.10 9.61 -20.50
N HIS A 441 17.95 8.70 -20.04
CA HIS A 441 19.20 8.33 -20.71
C HIS A 441 18.94 7.69 -22.08
N LEU A 442 18.01 6.73 -22.15
CA LEU A 442 17.67 6.02 -23.38
C LEU A 442 17.02 6.92 -24.44
N VAL A 443 16.26 7.92 -24.03
CA VAL A 443 15.72 8.96 -24.93
C VAL A 443 16.80 9.96 -25.40
N GLY A 444 18.03 9.85 -24.90
CA GLY A 444 19.14 10.72 -25.30
C GLY A 444 19.09 12.11 -24.66
N CYS A 445 18.43 12.24 -23.51
CA CYS A 445 18.43 13.50 -22.78
C CYS A 445 19.86 13.83 -22.29
N LYS A 446 20.30 15.07 -22.51
CA LYS A 446 21.64 15.52 -22.11
C LYS A 446 21.90 15.42 -20.60
N SER A 447 20.84 15.56 -19.80
CA SER A 447 20.87 15.49 -18.35
C SER A 447 19.82 14.51 -17.88
N ALA A 448 20.20 13.23 -17.73
CA ALA A 448 19.30 12.17 -17.28
C ALA A 448 18.78 12.41 -15.85
N TRP A 449 19.54 13.13 -15.03
CA TRP A 449 19.12 13.64 -13.72
C TRP A 449 19.40 15.14 -13.59
N PRO A 450 18.41 16.03 -13.80
CA PRO A 450 18.61 17.47 -13.69
C PRO A 450 18.83 17.91 -12.23
N SER A 451 19.64 18.94 -12.03
CA SER A 451 19.98 19.48 -10.69
C SER A 451 18.78 19.98 -9.89
N SER A 452 17.66 20.31 -10.55
CA SER A 452 16.39 20.63 -9.91
C SER A 452 15.81 19.45 -9.13
N LEU A 453 15.98 18.20 -9.61
CA LEU A 453 15.54 17.02 -8.87
C LEU A 453 16.39 16.82 -7.62
N THR A 454 17.70 16.95 -7.73
CA THR A 454 18.58 16.90 -6.55
C THR A 454 18.25 17.99 -5.54
N SER A 455 17.95 19.20 -6.01
CA SER A 455 17.63 20.34 -5.13
C SER A 455 16.28 20.20 -4.42
N ASN A 456 15.31 19.51 -5.04
CA ASN A 456 13.97 19.36 -4.47
C ASN A 456 13.82 18.07 -3.63
N SER A 457 14.51 17.00 -3.99
CA SER A 457 14.35 15.67 -3.36
C SER A 457 15.52 15.23 -2.48
N ASP A 458 16.63 15.99 -2.48
CA ASP A 458 17.92 15.61 -1.90
C ASP A 458 18.52 14.29 -2.46
N LEU A 459 17.99 13.79 -3.58
CA LEU A 459 18.49 12.60 -4.25
C LEU A 459 19.60 12.90 -5.24
N ARG A 460 20.62 12.05 -5.17
CA ARG A 460 21.80 12.06 -6.01
C ARG A 460 21.93 10.72 -6.69
N VAL A 461 22.51 10.71 -7.88
CA VAL A 461 22.71 9.48 -8.67
C VAL A 461 23.52 8.45 -7.87
N SER A 462 24.45 8.91 -7.02
CA SER A 462 25.20 8.04 -6.11
C SER A 462 24.34 7.23 -5.13
N HIS A 463 23.11 7.68 -4.82
CA HIS A 463 22.22 6.99 -3.88
C HIS A 463 21.47 5.80 -4.49
N PHE A 464 21.34 5.75 -5.82
CA PHE A 464 20.50 4.74 -6.52
C PHE A 464 21.18 4.14 -7.76
N GLN A 465 22.52 4.11 -7.78
CA GLN A 465 23.29 3.56 -8.90
C GLN A 465 23.09 2.06 -9.10
N GLU A 466 22.85 1.30 -8.03
CA GLU A 466 22.63 -0.15 -8.11
C GLU A 466 21.29 -0.43 -8.81
N GLU A 467 20.26 0.33 -8.45
CA GLU A 467 18.94 0.31 -9.06
C GLU A 467 18.99 0.69 -10.54
N ILE A 468 19.80 1.68 -10.93
CA ILE A 468 19.99 2.05 -12.35
C ILE A 468 20.50 0.84 -13.14
N MET A 469 21.50 0.14 -12.60
CA MET A 469 22.06 -1.04 -13.26
C MET A 469 21.05 -2.19 -13.31
N GLU A 470 20.24 -2.35 -12.27
CA GLU A 470 19.23 -3.41 -12.22
C GLU A 470 18.08 -3.16 -13.20
N VAL A 471 17.60 -1.92 -13.30
CA VAL A 471 16.62 -1.52 -14.32
C VAL A 471 17.19 -1.72 -15.73
N PHE A 472 18.47 -1.41 -15.95
CA PHE A 472 19.12 -1.69 -17.23
C PHE A 472 19.14 -3.21 -17.52
N ARG A 473 19.58 -4.04 -16.57
CA ARG A 473 19.56 -5.52 -16.75
C ARG A 473 18.17 -6.05 -17.04
N CYS A 474 17.15 -5.55 -16.36
CA CYS A 474 15.75 -5.89 -16.60
C CYS A 474 15.34 -5.70 -18.06
N LEU A 475 15.82 -4.64 -18.72
CA LEU A 475 15.46 -4.30 -20.09
C LEU A 475 16.31 -5.06 -21.13
N PHE A 476 17.59 -5.31 -20.85
CA PHE A 476 18.56 -5.74 -21.88
C PHE A 476 19.14 -7.14 -21.71
N VAL A 477 19.17 -7.66 -20.49
CA VAL A 477 19.90 -8.89 -20.13
C VAL A 477 18.93 -10.01 -19.74
N ARG A 478 17.63 -9.72 -19.67
CA ARG A 478 16.61 -10.67 -19.24
C ARG A 478 16.47 -11.84 -20.22
N GLU A 479 16.53 -13.06 -19.68
CA GLU A 479 16.21 -14.25 -20.46
C GLU A 479 14.73 -14.23 -20.89
N LYS A 480 14.47 -14.72 -22.10
CA LYS A 480 13.11 -14.88 -22.61
C LYS A 480 12.43 -16.03 -21.88
N ILE A 481 11.38 -15.71 -21.14
CA ILE A 481 10.59 -16.70 -20.42
C ILE A 481 9.46 -17.17 -21.32
N THR A 482 9.27 -18.49 -21.37
CA THR A 482 8.20 -19.14 -22.12
C THR A 482 7.20 -19.83 -21.21
N ASP A 483 5.96 -19.86 -21.66
CA ASP A 483 4.88 -20.62 -21.06
C ASP A 483 5.03 -22.14 -21.29
N HIS A 484 4.05 -22.92 -20.82
CA HIS A 484 4.03 -24.37 -21.00
C HIS A 484 3.86 -24.82 -22.47
N ARG A 485 3.48 -23.92 -23.37
CA ARG A 485 3.34 -24.16 -24.81
C ARG A 485 4.58 -23.73 -25.59
N GLY A 486 5.59 -23.16 -24.93
CA GLY A 486 6.80 -22.63 -25.56
C GLY A 486 6.60 -21.24 -26.19
N LEU A 487 5.51 -20.54 -25.90
CA LEU A 487 5.30 -19.16 -26.34
C LEU A 487 6.01 -18.20 -25.40
N GLU A 488 6.71 -17.23 -25.98
CA GLU A 488 7.36 -16.15 -25.24
C GLU A 488 6.30 -15.25 -24.60
N LEU A 489 6.45 -15.05 -23.28
CA LEU A 489 5.60 -14.17 -22.49
C LEU A 489 5.98 -12.72 -22.74
N ARG A 490 4.99 -11.91 -23.18
CA ARG A 490 5.21 -10.56 -23.71
C ARG A 490 4.10 -9.57 -23.33
N ALA A 491 3.44 -9.77 -22.19
CA ALA A 491 2.27 -8.98 -21.83
C ALA A 491 2.58 -7.48 -21.73
N VAL A 492 3.78 -7.11 -21.23
CA VAL A 492 4.22 -5.71 -21.18
C VAL A 492 4.44 -5.14 -22.58
N GLU A 493 5.15 -5.85 -23.46
CA GLU A 493 5.34 -5.40 -24.84
C GLU A 493 4.00 -5.21 -25.56
N ASP A 494 3.08 -6.18 -25.41
CA ASP A 494 1.78 -6.15 -26.07
C ASP A 494 0.92 -4.98 -25.55
N ARG A 495 0.93 -4.73 -24.23
CA ARG A 495 0.20 -3.61 -23.61
C ARG A 495 0.65 -2.24 -24.13
N TYR A 496 1.96 -2.06 -24.32
CA TYR A 496 2.52 -0.76 -24.69
C TYR A 496 2.80 -0.58 -26.19
N THR A 497 2.66 -1.62 -27.02
CA THR A 497 2.96 -1.58 -28.47
C THR A 497 2.33 -0.36 -29.16
N ARG A 498 1.02 -0.14 -28.98
CA ARG A 498 0.31 1.01 -29.59
C ARG A 498 0.73 2.37 -29.04
N ALA A 499 1.10 2.44 -27.75
CA ALA A 499 1.53 3.68 -27.11
C ALA A 499 2.94 4.08 -27.58
N LEU A 500 3.85 3.11 -27.70
CA LEU A 500 5.19 3.32 -28.23
C LEU A 500 5.17 3.70 -29.72
N GLU A 501 4.26 3.10 -30.50
CA GLU A 501 3.98 3.49 -31.90
C GLU A 501 3.54 4.95 -32.02
N ARG A 502 2.52 5.36 -31.25
CA ARG A 502 1.99 6.74 -31.28
C ARG A 502 3.00 7.78 -30.78
N GLY A 503 3.88 7.40 -29.85
CA GLY A 503 4.95 8.26 -29.34
C GLY A 503 6.15 8.40 -30.29
N ASN A 504 6.13 7.77 -31.48
CA ASN A 504 7.30 7.59 -32.35
C ASN A 504 8.50 6.96 -31.63
N MET A 505 8.27 6.19 -30.56
CA MET A 505 9.33 5.62 -29.71
C MET A 505 9.72 4.20 -30.12
N LEU A 506 9.19 3.67 -31.23
CA LEU A 506 9.66 2.41 -31.81
C LEU A 506 11.15 2.43 -32.14
N HIS A 507 11.73 3.60 -32.46
CA HIS A 507 13.18 3.74 -32.65
C HIS A 507 13.97 3.48 -31.37
N LEU A 508 13.35 3.65 -30.18
CA LEU A 508 13.96 3.22 -28.94
C LEU A 508 14.19 1.72 -28.99
N ARG A 509 13.38 0.89 -29.66
CA ARG A 509 13.65 -0.54 -29.86
C ARG A 509 14.99 -0.82 -30.56
N PHE A 510 15.38 0.01 -31.52
CA PHE A 510 16.72 -0.06 -32.15
C PHE A 510 17.83 0.56 -31.28
N THR A 511 17.49 1.58 -30.48
CA THR A 511 18.39 2.15 -29.46
C THR A 511 18.63 1.15 -28.33
N LEU A 512 17.63 0.32 -28.02
CA LEU A 512 17.67 -0.75 -27.03
C LEU A 512 18.66 -1.85 -27.46
N GLU A 513 18.84 -2.07 -28.77
CA GLU A 513 19.79 -3.05 -29.31
C GLU A 513 21.24 -2.52 -29.39
N SER A 514 21.45 -1.20 -29.29
CA SER A 514 22.76 -0.55 -29.49
C SER A 514 23.38 0.05 -28.22
N GLN A 515 22.61 0.20 -27.14
CA GLN A 515 23.11 0.68 -25.85
C GLN A 515 23.84 -0.41 -25.08
N THR A 516 25.03 -0.10 -24.57
CA THR A 516 25.82 -1.01 -23.74
C THR A 516 25.84 -0.56 -22.28
N SER A 517 25.98 -1.53 -21.38
CA SER A 517 26.20 -1.28 -19.94
C SER A 517 27.34 -0.28 -19.70
N ASP A 518 28.39 -0.28 -20.54
CA ASP A 518 29.53 0.63 -20.44
C ASP A 518 29.17 2.09 -20.75
N ASN A 519 28.28 2.33 -21.72
CA ASN A 519 27.83 3.69 -22.06
C ASN A 519 26.97 4.28 -20.94
N LEU A 520 26.11 3.44 -20.34
CA LEU A 520 25.34 3.82 -19.15
C LEU A 520 26.29 4.13 -17.98
N GLN A 521 27.26 3.25 -17.69
CA GLN A 521 28.22 3.45 -16.61
C GLN A 521 29.00 4.76 -16.75
N LYS A 522 29.48 5.09 -17.97
CA LYS A 522 30.13 6.38 -18.25
C LYS A 522 29.22 7.58 -17.97
N THR A 523 27.92 7.43 -18.18
CA THR A 523 26.93 8.49 -17.91
C THR A 523 26.70 8.66 -16.41
N ILE A 524 26.60 7.55 -15.67
CA ILE A 524 26.52 7.52 -14.21
C ILE A 524 27.76 8.21 -13.62
N ASP A 525 28.96 7.80 -14.04
CA ASP A 525 30.23 8.33 -13.53
C ASP A 525 30.35 9.85 -13.77
N ARG A 526 29.88 10.33 -14.93
CA ARG A 526 29.84 11.76 -15.25
C ARG A 526 28.96 12.53 -14.27
N HIS A 527 27.74 12.05 -14.01
CA HIS A 527 26.84 12.68 -13.04
C HIS A 527 27.44 12.69 -11.63
N ILE A 528 28.02 11.58 -11.18
CA ILE A 528 28.68 11.50 -9.86
C ILE A 528 29.87 12.46 -9.77
N MET A 529 30.64 12.62 -10.85
CA MET A 529 31.74 13.59 -10.91
C MET A 529 31.25 15.04 -10.83
N GLU A 530 30.17 15.38 -11.56
CA GLU A 530 29.54 16.70 -11.51
C GLU A 530 28.98 17.04 -10.12
N GLU A 531 28.31 16.07 -9.47
CA GLU A 531 27.84 16.19 -8.09
C GLU A 531 28.99 16.49 -7.12
N ARG A 532 30.09 15.73 -7.21
CA ARG A 532 31.30 15.96 -6.39
C ARG A 532 31.89 17.35 -6.62
N ARG A 533 31.86 17.85 -7.87
CA ARG A 533 32.33 19.19 -8.20
C ARG A 533 31.44 20.26 -7.58
N MET A 534 30.11 20.10 -7.66
CA MET A 534 29.14 21.03 -7.06
C MET A 534 29.29 21.11 -5.54
N ILE A 535 29.45 19.96 -4.86
CA ILE A 535 29.66 19.89 -3.41
C ILE A 535 30.97 20.59 -3.01
N ARG A 536 32.05 20.38 -3.79
CA ARG A 536 33.33 21.06 -3.54
C ARG A 536 33.23 22.57 -3.74
N SER A 537 32.48 23.04 -4.75
CA SER A 537 32.27 24.47 -4.97
C SER A 537 31.39 25.11 -3.89
N SER A 538 30.35 24.43 -3.40
CA SER A 538 29.51 24.96 -2.32
C SER A 538 30.23 25.01 -0.97
N ALA A 539 31.16 24.07 -0.73
CA ALA A 539 32.03 24.09 0.45
C ALA A 539 33.11 25.20 0.39
N GLN A 540 33.40 25.76 -0.80
CA GLN A 540 34.38 26.84 -1.00
C GLN A 540 33.78 28.25 -0.94
N THR A 541 32.45 28.37 -1.00
CA THR A 541 31.73 29.62 -0.65
C THR A 541 31.37 29.60 0.83
N PRO A 542 32.08 30.33 1.71
CA PRO A 542 31.64 30.44 3.10
C PRO A 542 30.31 31.20 3.11
N THR A 543 29.23 30.52 3.46
CA THR A 543 28.07 31.18 4.02
C THR A 543 28.54 31.92 5.29
N PRO A 544 28.24 33.22 5.45
CA PRO A 544 28.57 33.90 6.69
C PRO A 544 27.83 33.16 7.83
N PRO A 545 28.47 32.95 8.98
CA PRO A 545 27.87 32.19 10.05
C PRO A 545 26.58 32.88 10.51
N LEU A 546 25.48 32.12 10.56
CA LEU A 546 24.27 32.43 11.33
C LEU A 546 24.63 32.33 12.82
N SER A 547 25.45 33.26 13.30
CA SER A 547 25.79 33.44 14.72
C SER A 547 25.70 34.91 15.12
N LYS A 548 24.63 35.60 14.68
CA LYS A 548 24.10 36.82 15.33
C LYS A 548 22.58 36.94 15.12
N MET A 549 21.82 35.96 15.60
CA MET A 549 20.46 36.18 16.12
C MET A 549 20.24 35.17 17.24
N THR A 550 21.04 35.30 18.31
CA THR A 550 20.69 34.70 19.60
C THR A 550 19.67 35.59 20.31
N SER A 551 18.72 34.90 20.94
CA SER A 551 17.78 35.32 21.98
C SER A 551 16.69 36.34 21.63
N LEU A 552 15.48 35.83 21.36
CA LEU A 552 14.28 36.37 22.00
C LEU A 552 13.72 35.29 22.94
N PRO A 553 13.34 35.62 24.18
CA PRO A 553 12.99 34.62 25.19
C PRO A 553 11.63 33.98 24.92
N LEU A 554 11.54 32.67 25.17
CA LEU A 554 10.31 31.96 25.45
C LEU A 554 9.78 32.40 26.82
N HIS A 555 9.03 33.49 26.88
CA HIS A 555 8.02 33.76 27.91
C HIS A 555 7.11 34.90 27.42
N GLU A 556 5.82 34.80 27.75
CA GLU A 556 4.71 35.72 27.39
C GLU A 556 3.92 35.40 26.10
N ILE A 557 3.20 34.27 26.13
CA ILE A 557 1.87 34.20 25.49
C ILE A 557 0.86 33.76 26.56
N THR A 558 0.53 34.70 27.43
CA THR A 558 -0.75 34.74 28.15
C THR A 558 -1.24 36.18 28.10
N ASN A 559 -1.83 36.57 26.98
CA ASN A 559 -2.67 37.76 26.92
C ASN A 559 -3.90 37.45 26.07
N VAL A 560 -4.97 37.10 26.78
CA VAL A 560 -6.34 37.10 26.30
C VAL A 560 -6.67 38.53 25.83
N PRO A 561 -7.18 38.75 24.61
CA PRO A 561 -7.63 40.07 24.23
C PRO A 561 -8.86 40.45 25.06
N ALA A 562 -8.77 41.60 25.73
CA ALA A 562 -9.87 42.19 26.47
C ALA A 562 -11.05 42.54 25.55
N ARG A 563 -12.25 42.28 26.08
CA ARG A 563 -13.57 42.61 25.51
C ARG A 563 -13.63 44.08 25.04
N PRO A 564 -14.22 44.39 23.87
CA PRO A 564 -14.38 45.78 23.45
C PRO A 564 -15.40 46.53 24.34
N PRO A 565 -15.26 47.86 24.52
CA PRO A 565 -16.15 48.64 25.38
C PRO A 565 -17.52 48.81 24.74
N LYS A 566 -18.57 48.79 25.58
CA LYS A 566 -19.96 49.07 25.18
C LYS A 566 -20.09 50.52 24.68
N PRO A 567 -20.92 50.79 23.67
CA PRO A 567 -21.19 52.15 23.23
C PRO A 567 -21.96 52.92 24.30
N GLN A 568 -21.43 54.09 24.68
CA GLN A 568 -22.13 55.08 25.48
C GLN A 568 -23.17 55.80 24.60
N PHE A 569 -24.44 55.61 24.92
CA PHE A 569 -25.49 56.55 24.54
C PHE A 569 -25.47 57.75 25.50
N SER A 570 -25.60 58.97 24.97
CA SER A 570 -26.35 60.11 25.55
C SER A 570 -26.13 61.39 24.73
N PRO A 571 -27.06 62.36 24.74
CA PRO A 571 -28.51 62.29 24.89
C PRO A 571 -29.26 62.38 23.54
#